data_AF-A0A7V4WFZ7-F1
#
_entry.id   AF-A0A7V4WFZ7-F1
#
_cell.length_a   1.000
_cell.length_b   1.000
_cell.length_c   1.000
_cell.angle_alpha   90.00
_cell.angle_beta   90.00
_cell.angle_gamma   90.00
#
_symmetry.space_group_name_H-M   'P 1'
#
loop_
_entity.id
_entity.type
_entity.pdbx_description
1 polymer ?
#
loop_
_entity_poly.entity_id
_entity_poly.type
_entity_poly.pdbx_seq_one_letter_code
_entity_poly.pdbx_strand_id
1 'polypeptide(L)'
;MKLTNDIRDQAHLSGDDVRKLNFVKDSNRYIFRKYYRSGLRSHIFEVLAIEDVRKETCGQITDGIRIFPRARPKKMFRILRNRFEGTEAIFHEIEKYHMLLHFFSPKFIAESEEFIVDYTGTGTSQIVLCGLQEYIKGEILDPWRLFGEDYLLDLFRPATVGNLQLQALVEKTQKNIAGFIKRTRHMITDTGYIPDLAGVGNLILTPDGDL
;
A
#
# COMPACT_ATOMS: atom_id res chain seq x y z
N MET A 1 -2.91 23.16 28.24
CA MET A 1 -2.69 21.85 27.58
C MET A 1 -2.09 22.15 26.21
N LYS A 2 -0.78 21.97 26.02
CA LYS A 2 -0.15 22.21 24.71
C LYS A 2 -0.71 21.15 23.76
N LEU A 3 -1.50 21.56 22.76
CA LEU A 3 -1.77 20.72 21.59
C LEU A 3 -0.41 20.44 20.95
N THR A 4 0.19 19.31 21.27
CA THR A 4 1.31 18.79 20.52
C THR A 4 0.75 18.49 19.13
N ASN A 5 1.15 19.28 18.14
CA ASN A 5 0.74 19.12 16.75
C ASN A 5 1.50 17.93 16.12
N ASP A 6 1.49 16.79 16.83
CA ASP A 6 2.14 15.55 16.43
C ASP A 6 1.38 14.97 15.24
N ILE A 7 2.10 14.67 14.15
CA ILE A 7 1.52 14.12 12.93
C ILE A 7 0.75 12.82 13.16
N ARG A 8 1.11 12.04 14.19
CA ARG A 8 0.45 10.78 14.51
C ARG A 8 -0.96 10.96 15.07
N ASP A 9 -1.23 12.10 15.71
CA ASP A 9 -2.54 12.37 16.31
C ASP A 9 -3.51 13.03 15.30
N GLN A 10 -2.98 13.58 14.21
CA GLN A 10 -3.78 14.28 13.21
C GLN A 10 -4.73 13.32 12.50
N ALA A 11 -6.02 13.65 12.45
CA ALA A 11 -6.97 12.91 11.59
C ALA A 11 -6.65 13.09 10.10
N HIS A 12 -6.06 14.24 9.76
CA HIS A 12 -5.69 14.59 8.40
C HIS A 12 -4.30 15.22 8.36
N LEU A 13 -3.36 14.49 7.77
CA LEU A 13 -2.02 14.99 7.40
C LEU A 13 -1.99 15.21 5.88
N SER A 14 -1.65 16.42 5.44
CA SER A 14 -1.60 16.74 4.00
C SER A 14 -0.26 16.33 3.37
N GLY A 15 -0.23 16.21 2.04
CA GLY A 15 1.00 15.94 1.30
C GLY A 15 2.07 17.01 1.45
N ASP A 16 1.65 18.28 1.57
CA ASP A 16 2.56 19.40 1.81
C ASP A 16 3.12 19.38 3.23
N ASP A 17 2.37 18.89 4.21
CA ASP A 17 2.87 18.71 5.57
C ASP A 17 3.91 17.58 5.60
N VAL A 18 3.68 16.48 4.88
CA VAL A 18 4.66 15.39 4.72
C VAL A 18 5.98 15.91 4.15
N ARG A 19 5.93 16.79 3.13
CA ARG A 19 7.14 17.40 2.55
C ARG A 19 7.94 18.26 3.52
N LYS A 20 7.28 18.81 4.55
CA LYS A 20 7.91 19.66 5.58
C LYS A 20 8.48 18.86 6.75
N LEU A 21 8.28 17.54 6.78
CA LEU A 21 8.85 16.70 7.83
C LEU A 21 10.37 16.72 7.75
N ASN A 22 11.02 16.82 8.90
CA ASN A 22 12.46 17.00 9.00
C ASN A 22 13.29 15.86 8.37
N PHE A 23 12.71 14.67 8.25
CA PHE A 23 13.34 13.49 7.65
C PHE A 23 12.94 13.25 6.19
N VAL A 24 12.05 14.06 5.62
CA VAL A 24 11.70 14.01 4.20
C VAL A 24 12.59 14.99 3.45
N LYS A 25 13.46 14.47 2.58
CA LYS A 25 14.29 15.31 1.72
C LYS A 25 13.41 15.97 0.66
N ASP A 26 13.18 17.27 0.78
CA ASP A 26 12.44 18.03 -0.22
C ASP A 26 13.24 18.07 -1.53
N SER A 27 12.88 17.19 -2.45
CA SER A 27 13.61 16.99 -3.70
C SER A 27 12.96 17.70 -4.89
N ASN A 28 11.82 18.39 -4.70
CA ASN A 28 11.01 18.96 -5.81
C ASN A 28 10.79 17.98 -6.98
N ARG A 29 10.89 16.67 -6.73
CA ARG A 29 10.74 15.59 -7.73
C ARG A 29 9.47 14.80 -7.48
N TYR A 30 9.02 14.75 -6.23
CA TYR A 30 7.89 13.94 -5.80
C TYR A 30 6.85 14.76 -5.06
N ILE A 31 5.59 14.36 -5.23
CA ILE A 31 4.43 14.81 -4.46
C ILE A 31 3.89 13.62 -3.67
N PHE A 32 3.42 13.89 -2.46
CA PHE A 32 2.71 12.93 -1.64
C PHE A 32 1.20 13.18 -1.77
N ARG A 33 0.47 12.23 -2.34
CA ARG A 33 -1.01 12.30 -2.40
C ARG A 33 -1.57 11.36 -1.35
N LYS A 34 -2.46 11.85 -0.49
CA LYS A 34 -3.08 11.02 0.55
C LYS A 34 -3.80 9.84 -0.10
N TYR A 35 -3.51 8.63 0.37
CA TYR A 35 -4.20 7.44 -0.08
C TYR A 35 -5.54 7.34 0.64
N TYR A 36 -6.63 7.31 -0.12
CA TYR A 36 -8.00 7.39 0.39
C TYR A 36 -8.40 6.22 1.30
N ARG A 37 -7.69 5.09 1.25
CA ARG A 37 -7.89 3.92 2.12
C ARG A 37 -6.85 3.81 3.24
N SER A 38 -6.30 4.92 3.72
CA SER A 38 -5.42 4.91 4.89
C SER A 38 -6.17 4.36 6.11
N GLY A 39 -5.71 3.24 6.66
CA GLY A 39 -6.28 2.66 7.89
C GLY A 39 -5.98 3.49 9.14
N LEU A 40 -6.58 3.13 10.27
CA LEU A 40 -6.42 3.88 11.53
C LEU A 40 -5.00 3.82 12.11
N ARG A 41 -4.21 2.79 11.73
CA ARG A 41 -2.85 2.55 12.24
C ARG A 41 -1.78 3.39 11.55
N SER A 42 -2.06 3.97 10.38
CA SER A 42 -1.03 4.68 9.61
C SER A 42 -1.59 5.75 8.71
N HIS A 43 -0.83 6.83 8.52
CA HIS A 43 -1.00 7.68 7.35
C HIS A 43 -0.36 7.02 6.14
N ILE A 44 -1.09 6.95 5.02
CA ILE A 44 -0.61 6.32 3.79
C ILE A 44 -0.68 7.36 2.66
N PHE A 45 0.38 7.46 1.89
CA PHE A 45 0.54 8.39 0.78
C PHE A 45 1.04 7.67 -0.46
N GLU A 46 0.46 8.01 -1.60
CA GLU A 46 1.03 7.72 -2.92
C GLU A 46 2.23 8.66 -3.14
N VAL A 47 3.39 8.10 -3.48
CA VAL A 47 4.57 8.87 -3.89
C VAL A 47 4.54 9.01 -5.41
N LEU A 48 4.26 10.21 -5.91
CA LEU A 48 4.03 10.49 -7.31
C LEU A 48 5.14 11.37 -7.89
N ALA A 49 5.56 11.10 -9.12
CA ALA A 49 6.47 12.00 -9.83
C ALA A 49 5.73 13.29 -10.21
N ILE A 50 6.35 14.45 -10.01
CA ILE A 50 5.73 15.75 -10.32
C ILE A 50 5.32 15.86 -11.78
N GLU A 51 6.14 15.33 -12.69
CA GLU A 51 5.85 15.33 -14.13
C GLU A 51 4.58 14.54 -14.47
N ASP A 52 4.36 13.41 -13.81
CA ASP A 52 3.16 12.58 -14.00
C ASP A 52 1.92 13.32 -13.47
N VAL A 53 2.04 14.00 -12.31
CA VAL A 53 0.95 14.83 -11.76
C VAL A 53 0.65 16.03 -12.67
N ARG A 54 1.67 16.65 -13.28
CA ARG A 54 1.48 17.72 -14.27
C ARG A 54 0.72 17.24 -15.50
N LYS A 55 1.06 16.06 -16.03
CA LYS A 55 0.32 15.44 -17.14
C LYS A 55 -1.13 15.14 -16.76
N GLU A 56 -1.35 14.64 -15.55
CA GLU A 56 -2.70 14.40 -15.01
C GLU A 56 -3.52 15.71 -14.91
N THR A 57 -2.88 16.81 -14.48
CA THR A 57 -3.58 18.08 -14.20
C THR A 57 -3.78 18.94 -15.44
N CYS A 58 -2.73 19.12 -16.24
CA CYS A 58 -2.73 20.01 -17.40
C CYS A 58 -3.11 19.29 -18.70
N GLY A 59 -3.07 17.96 -18.70
CA GLY A 59 -3.21 17.14 -19.89
C GLY A 59 -1.92 17.10 -20.73
N GLN A 60 -1.81 16.08 -21.55
CA GLN A 60 -0.79 15.95 -22.59
C GLN A 60 -1.47 15.75 -23.96
N ILE A 61 -0.84 16.22 -25.03
CA ILE A 61 -1.34 15.97 -26.39
C ILE A 61 -0.76 14.64 -26.88
N THR A 62 -1.63 13.74 -27.33
CA THR A 62 -1.27 12.47 -27.97
C THR A 62 -2.18 12.31 -29.18
N ASP A 63 -1.59 12.18 -30.37
CA ASP A 63 -2.32 12.08 -31.65
C ASP A 63 -3.37 13.20 -31.87
N GLY A 64 -3.02 14.43 -31.48
CA GLY A 64 -3.90 15.60 -31.59
C GLY A 64 -5.00 15.68 -30.53
N ILE A 65 -5.13 14.68 -29.67
CA ILE A 65 -6.13 14.63 -28.60
C ILE A 65 -5.47 15.01 -27.26
N ARG A 66 -6.12 15.87 -26.47
CA ARG A 66 -5.67 16.17 -25.11
C ARG A 66 -6.17 15.07 -24.15
N ILE A 67 -5.23 14.35 -23.56
CA ILE A 67 -5.49 13.25 -22.63
C ILE A 67 -4.94 13.62 -21.26
N PHE A 68 -5.65 13.23 -20.19
CA PHE A 68 -5.28 13.49 -18.80
C PHE A 68 -4.97 12.15 -18.10
N PRO A 69 -3.78 11.57 -18.34
CA PRO A 69 -3.44 10.28 -17.75
C PRO A 69 -3.30 10.42 -16.24
N ARG A 70 -3.94 9.53 -15.47
CA ARG A 70 -3.76 9.48 -14.01
C ARG A 70 -2.30 9.21 -13.65
N ALA A 71 -1.74 10.03 -12.78
CA ALA A 71 -0.41 9.85 -12.22
C ALA A 71 -0.39 8.54 -11.41
N ARG A 72 0.55 7.65 -11.74
CA ARG A 72 0.69 6.37 -11.06
C ARG A 72 1.72 6.47 -9.93
N PRO A 73 1.40 5.96 -8.73
CA PRO A 73 2.36 5.92 -7.64
C PRO A 73 3.62 5.16 -8.06
N LYS A 74 4.78 5.67 -7.67
CA LYS A 74 6.05 4.93 -7.76
C LYS A 74 6.23 4.04 -6.53
N LYS A 75 5.77 4.50 -5.38
CA LYS A 75 5.81 3.82 -4.08
C LYS A 75 4.59 4.23 -3.24
N MET A 76 4.32 3.47 -2.19
CA MET A 76 3.37 3.79 -1.14
C MET A 76 4.15 4.11 0.13
N PHE A 77 4.06 5.34 0.60
CA PHE A 77 4.72 5.80 1.82
C PHE A 77 3.77 5.72 3.02
N ARG A 78 4.20 5.07 4.09
CA ARG A 78 3.43 4.83 5.30
C ARG A 78 4.13 5.45 6.51
N ILE A 79 3.38 6.20 7.32
CA ILE A 79 3.82 6.70 8.63
C ILE A 79 2.95 6.04 9.69
N LEU A 80 3.55 5.22 10.56
CA LEU A 80 2.80 4.58 11.64
C LEU A 80 2.40 5.59 12.70
N ARG A 81 1.18 5.45 13.21
CA ARG A 81 0.62 6.31 14.25
C ARG A 81 0.95 5.83 15.66
N ASN A 82 1.41 4.58 15.78
CA ASN A 82 1.81 4.00 17.06
C ASN A 82 2.97 4.80 17.69
N ARG A 83 2.91 4.95 19.01
CA ARG A 83 4.00 5.48 19.83
C ARG A 83 4.75 4.28 20.39
N PHE A 84 6.06 4.28 20.25
CA PHE A 84 6.92 3.21 20.75
C PHE A 84 7.65 3.70 22.00
N GLU A 85 7.67 2.88 23.04
CA GLU A 85 8.35 3.19 24.30
C GLU A 85 9.88 3.11 24.19
N GLY A 86 10.38 2.46 23.13
CA GLY A 86 11.80 2.31 22.86
C GLY A 86 12.05 1.58 21.54
N THR A 87 13.34 1.41 21.21
CA THR A 87 13.78 0.75 19.97
C THR A 87 13.40 -0.72 19.91
N GLU A 88 13.38 -1.43 21.04
CA GLU A 88 12.98 -2.84 21.12
C GLU A 88 11.55 -3.07 20.61
N ALA A 89 10.59 -2.23 21.04
CA ALA A 89 9.22 -2.30 20.58
C ALA A 89 9.08 -2.06 19.07
N ILE A 90 9.99 -1.26 18.49
CA ILE A 90 10.02 -1.01 17.04
C ILE A 90 10.58 -2.21 16.29
N PHE A 91 11.68 -2.78 16.77
CA PHE A 91 12.24 -3.99 16.17
C PHE A 91 11.23 -5.13 16.18
N HIS A 92 10.47 -5.28 17.27
CA HIS A 92 9.39 -6.26 17.31
C HIS A 92 8.27 -5.99 16.29
N GLU A 93 7.96 -4.72 16.00
CA GLU A 93 7.01 -4.38 14.93
C GLU A 93 7.56 -4.69 13.54
N ILE A 94 8.86 -4.44 13.32
CA ILE A 94 9.57 -4.79 12.07
C ILE A 94 9.67 -6.32 11.90
N GLU A 95 9.87 -7.08 12.97
CA GLU A 95 9.89 -8.54 12.97
C GLU A 95 8.58 -9.14 12.46
N LYS A 96 7.43 -8.53 12.79
CA LYS A 96 6.13 -8.97 12.26
C LYS A 96 6.08 -8.84 10.74
N TYR A 97 6.63 -7.77 10.17
CA TYR A 97 6.74 -7.62 8.73
C TYR A 97 7.65 -8.69 8.12
N HIS A 98 8.82 -8.95 8.72
CA HIS A 98 9.72 -10.00 8.23
C HIS A 98 9.12 -11.41 8.32
N MET A 99 8.33 -11.68 9.36
CA MET A 99 7.55 -12.91 9.46
C MET A 99 6.60 -13.03 8.26
N LEU A 100 5.81 -12.01 7.95
CA LEU A 100 4.94 -12.02 6.77
C LEU A 100 5.74 -12.29 5.49
N LEU A 101 6.86 -11.57 5.29
CA LEU A 101 7.71 -11.73 4.12
C LEU A 101 8.25 -13.17 3.99
N HIS A 102 8.63 -13.80 5.09
CA HIS A 102 9.13 -15.17 5.12
C HIS A 102 8.09 -16.18 4.61
N PHE A 103 6.84 -16.09 5.09
CA PHE A 103 5.80 -17.05 4.73
C PHE A 103 5.17 -16.79 3.36
N PHE A 104 4.98 -15.51 3.00
CA PHE A 104 4.30 -15.11 1.77
C PHE A 104 5.23 -15.07 0.57
N SER A 105 6.56 -14.90 0.75
CA SER A 105 7.51 -14.63 -0.33
C SER A 105 7.16 -13.32 -1.08
N PRO A 106 8.09 -12.68 -1.82
CA PRO A 106 7.78 -11.50 -2.64
C PRO A 106 6.65 -11.70 -3.65
N LYS A 107 6.21 -12.95 -3.87
CA LYS A 107 5.06 -13.26 -4.73
C LYS A 107 3.72 -12.78 -4.17
N PHE A 108 3.51 -12.81 -2.86
CA PHE A 108 2.20 -12.53 -2.23
C PHE A 108 2.23 -11.33 -1.28
N ILE A 109 3.35 -10.62 -1.21
CA ILE A 109 3.48 -9.39 -0.42
C ILE A 109 4.26 -8.37 -1.22
N ALA A 110 3.76 -7.14 -1.24
CA ALA A 110 4.53 -6.03 -1.80
C ALA A 110 5.74 -5.76 -0.92
N GLU A 111 6.92 -5.73 -1.53
CA GLU A 111 8.17 -5.42 -0.81
C GLU A 111 8.10 -4.01 -0.22
N SER A 112 8.59 -3.87 1.00
CA SER A 112 8.57 -2.64 1.77
C SER A 112 9.88 -2.46 2.52
N GLU A 113 10.44 -1.26 2.40
CA GLU A 113 11.57 -0.83 3.22
C GLU A 113 11.00 -0.21 4.50
N GLU A 114 11.21 -0.85 5.65
CA GLU A 114 10.83 -0.31 6.96
C GLU A 114 12.03 0.41 7.59
N PHE A 115 11.83 1.66 8.02
CA PHE A 115 12.91 2.48 8.55
C PHE A 115 12.44 3.39 9.69
N ILE A 116 13.36 3.63 10.62
CA ILE A 116 13.14 4.43 11.82
C ILE A 116 13.61 5.85 11.55
N VAL A 117 12.80 6.84 11.91
CA VAL A 117 13.17 8.26 11.81
C VAL A 117 13.08 8.96 13.15
N ASP A 118 13.97 9.92 13.34
CA ASP A 118 13.86 10.91 14.40
C ASP A 118 12.97 12.05 13.94
N TYR A 119 11.79 12.20 14.55
CA TYR A 119 10.82 13.24 14.28
C TYR A 119 10.87 14.34 15.34
N THR A 120 11.12 15.58 14.92
CA THR A 120 11.30 16.72 15.83
C THR A 120 10.12 17.70 15.89
N GLY A 121 9.04 17.44 15.14
CA GLY A 121 7.93 18.38 14.99
C GLY A 121 7.09 18.60 16.25
N THR A 122 7.31 17.82 17.33
CA THR A 122 6.71 18.06 18.65
C THR A 122 7.53 18.99 19.54
N GLY A 123 8.70 19.45 19.07
CA GLY A 123 9.68 20.22 19.86
C GLY A 123 10.64 19.35 20.68
N THR A 124 10.45 18.03 20.65
CA THR A 124 11.36 17.02 21.20
C THR A 124 11.59 15.96 20.14
N SER A 125 12.75 15.29 20.19
CA SER A 125 13.01 14.10 19.37
C SER A 125 12.03 12.99 19.75
N GLN A 126 11.41 12.39 18.75
CA GLN A 126 10.44 11.30 18.89
C GLN A 126 10.72 10.25 17.82
N ILE A 127 10.69 8.98 18.22
CA ILE A 127 10.87 7.90 17.25
C ILE A 127 9.57 7.63 16.50
N VAL A 128 9.65 7.56 15.17
CA VAL A 128 8.54 7.20 14.29
C VAL A 128 8.98 6.08 13.35
N LEU A 129 8.14 5.06 13.19
CA LEU A 129 8.35 4.00 12.21
C LEU A 129 7.65 4.37 10.90
N CYS A 130 8.39 4.28 9.81
CA CYS A 130 7.94 4.55 8.46
C CYS A 130 8.17 3.32 7.57
N GLY A 131 7.34 3.17 6.55
CA GLY A 131 7.48 2.15 5.52
C GLY A 131 7.42 2.77 4.12
N LEU A 132 8.27 2.32 3.21
CA LEU A 132 8.21 2.68 1.79
C LEU A 132 8.02 1.42 0.94
N GLN A 133 6.77 1.17 0.59
CA GLN A 133 6.34 -0.05 -0.10
C GLN A 133 6.29 0.14 -1.61
N GLU A 134 6.59 -0.92 -2.35
CA GLU A 134 6.33 -0.99 -3.78
C GLU A 134 4.85 -0.79 -4.11
N TYR A 135 4.60 -0.02 -5.17
CA TYR A 135 3.24 0.13 -5.69
C TYR A 135 2.90 -1.05 -6.60
N ILE A 136 1.89 -1.83 -6.21
CA ILE A 136 1.35 -2.92 -7.01
C ILE A 136 0.14 -2.40 -7.77
N LYS A 137 0.20 -2.47 -9.11
CA LYS A 137 -0.94 -2.17 -9.97
C LYS A 137 -1.90 -3.35 -9.96
N GLY A 138 -3.14 -3.11 -9.56
CA GLY A 138 -4.20 -4.10 -9.61
C GLY A 138 -5.51 -3.55 -9.08
N GLU A 139 -6.51 -4.42 -9.07
CA GLU A 139 -7.82 -4.16 -8.49
C GLU A 139 -7.87 -4.69 -7.07
N ILE A 140 -8.58 -4.00 -6.18
CA ILE A 140 -8.66 -4.44 -4.79
C ILE A 140 -9.64 -5.60 -4.68
N LEU A 141 -9.16 -6.72 -4.14
CA LEU A 141 -10.01 -7.86 -3.81
C LEU A 141 -10.63 -7.62 -2.43
N ASP A 142 -11.93 -7.37 -2.38
CA ASP A 142 -12.67 -7.22 -1.13
C ASP A 142 -13.30 -8.57 -0.73
N PRO A 143 -12.72 -9.30 0.25
CA PRO A 143 -13.21 -10.62 0.63
C PRO A 143 -14.65 -10.58 1.20
N TRP A 144 -15.14 -9.40 1.60
CA TRP A 144 -16.48 -9.21 2.15
C TRP A 144 -17.54 -8.89 1.10
N ARG A 145 -17.12 -8.60 -0.15
CA ARG A 145 -18.02 -8.24 -1.26
C ARG A 145 -17.95 -9.20 -2.44
N LEU A 146 -17.45 -10.41 -2.20
CA LEU A 146 -17.47 -11.49 -3.20
C LEU A 146 -18.88 -12.05 -3.29
N PHE A 147 -19.68 -11.52 -4.24
CA PHE A 147 -21.03 -11.99 -4.53
C PHE A 147 -21.12 -12.50 -5.97
N GLY A 148 -21.83 -13.61 -6.17
CA GLY A 148 -22.01 -14.25 -7.48
C GLY A 148 -20.96 -15.32 -7.78
N GLU A 149 -21.35 -16.33 -8.58
CA GLU A 149 -20.47 -17.45 -8.96
C GLU A 149 -19.34 -17.00 -9.91
N ASP A 150 -19.57 -15.93 -10.67
CA ASP A 150 -18.68 -15.45 -11.74
C ASP A 150 -17.86 -14.20 -11.36
N TYR A 151 -17.71 -13.87 -10.07
CA TYR A 151 -17.06 -12.63 -9.61
C TYR A 151 -15.67 -12.38 -10.25
N LEU A 152 -14.83 -13.42 -10.31
CA LEU A 152 -13.50 -13.30 -10.94
C LEU A 152 -13.60 -13.09 -12.46
N LEU A 153 -14.57 -13.74 -13.13
CA LEU A 153 -14.78 -13.56 -14.56
C LEU A 153 -15.20 -12.12 -14.87
N ASP A 154 -16.11 -11.55 -14.07
CA ASP A 154 -16.56 -10.18 -14.22
C ASP A 154 -15.44 -9.16 -13.97
N LEU A 155 -14.54 -9.45 -13.03
CA LEU A 155 -13.37 -8.59 -12.77
C LEU A 155 -12.39 -8.54 -13.95
N PHE A 156 -12.19 -9.66 -14.65
CA PHE A 156 -11.24 -9.75 -15.77
C PHE A 156 -11.84 -9.45 -17.15
N ARG A 157 -13.17 -9.45 -17.26
CA ARG A 157 -13.91 -9.18 -18.50
C ARG A 157 -13.48 -7.89 -19.23
N PRO A 158 -13.21 -6.76 -18.56
CA PRO A 158 -12.79 -5.53 -19.22
C PRO A 158 -11.36 -5.60 -19.80
N ALA A 159 -10.53 -6.53 -19.31
CA ALA A 159 -9.09 -6.56 -19.56
C ALA A 159 -8.64 -7.64 -20.55
N THR A 160 -9.51 -8.57 -20.95
CA THR A 160 -9.14 -9.76 -21.75
C THR A 160 -9.87 -9.82 -23.10
N VAL A 161 -9.14 -10.23 -24.15
CA VAL A 161 -9.68 -10.41 -25.51
C VAL A 161 -9.88 -11.91 -25.76
N GLY A 162 -11.07 -12.42 -25.44
CA GLY A 162 -11.50 -13.79 -25.77
C GLY A 162 -11.71 -14.73 -24.58
N ASN A 163 -12.74 -15.58 -24.68
CA ASN A 163 -13.24 -16.42 -23.58
C ASN A 163 -12.22 -17.46 -23.05
N LEU A 164 -11.41 -18.06 -23.94
CA LEU A 164 -10.42 -19.07 -23.53
C LEU A 164 -9.28 -18.47 -22.68
N GLN A 165 -8.84 -17.25 -23.00
CA GLN A 165 -7.82 -16.54 -22.22
C GLN A 165 -8.36 -16.12 -20.86
N LEU A 166 -9.62 -15.68 -20.83
CA LEU A 166 -10.32 -15.30 -19.60
C LEU A 166 -10.46 -16.49 -18.63
N GLN A 167 -10.86 -17.67 -19.11
CA GLN A 167 -10.98 -18.86 -18.26
C GLN A 167 -9.63 -19.30 -17.68
N ALA A 168 -8.58 -19.35 -18.51
CA ALA A 168 -7.24 -19.70 -18.05
C ALA A 168 -6.71 -18.72 -16.98
N LEU A 169 -7.03 -17.43 -17.13
CA LEU A 169 -6.67 -16.39 -16.17
C LEU A 169 -7.41 -16.59 -14.84
N VAL A 170 -8.70 -16.87 -14.87
CA VAL A 170 -9.49 -17.17 -13.66
C VAL A 170 -8.96 -18.41 -12.94
N GLU A 171 -8.64 -19.49 -13.66
CA GLU A 171 -8.04 -20.68 -13.05
C GLU A 171 -6.68 -20.39 -12.40
N LYS A 172 -5.83 -19.58 -13.06
CA LYS A 172 -4.55 -19.12 -12.48
C LYS A 172 -4.79 -18.35 -11.19
N THR A 173 -5.73 -17.39 -11.21
CA THR A 173 -6.09 -16.60 -10.03
C THR A 173 -6.60 -17.46 -8.88
N GLN A 174 -7.50 -18.41 -9.15
CA GLN A 174 -8.00 -19.33 -8.12
C GLN A 174 -6.87 -20.14 -7.48
N LYS A 175 -5.91 -20.65 -8.29
CA LYS A 175 -4.72 -21.36 -7.78
C LYS A 175 -3.84 -20.44 -6.92
N ASN A 176 -3.63 -19.20 -7.34
CA ASN A 176 -2.86 -18.22 -6.57
C ASN A 176 -3.54 -17.88 -5.23
N ILE A 177 -4.85 -17.62 -5.22
CA ILE A 177 -5.63 -17.38 -4.00
C ILE A 177 -5.57 -18.59 -3.06
N ALA A 178 -5.73 -19.82 -3.59
CA ALA A 178 -5.60 -21.03 -2.79
C ALA A 178 -4.20 -21.17 -2.18
N GLY A 179 -3.16 -20.84 -2.95
CA GLY A 179 -1.77 -20.80 -2.49
C GLY A 179 -1.55 -19.78 -1.36
N PHE A 180 -2.10 -18.58 -1.51
CA PHE A 180 -2.09 -17.54 -0.48
C PHE A 180 -2.75 -18.03 0.81
N ILE A 181 -3.98 -18.54 0.75
CA ILE A 181 -4.71 -19.05 1.92
C ILE A 181 -3.93 -20.17 2.61
N LYS A 182 -3.34 -21.10 1.84
CA LYS A 182 -2.52 -22.19 2.39
C LYS A 182 -1.32 -21.64 3.18
N ARG A 183 -0.63 -20.62 2.67
CA ARG A 183 0.51 -19.98 3.34
C ARG A 183 0.07 -19.20 4.58
N THR A 184 -1.04 -18.47 4.52
CA THR A 184 -1.61 -17.79 5.69
C THR A 184 -1.92 -18.78 6.80
N ARG A 185 -2.59 -19.89 6.47
CA ARG A 185 -2.89 -20.96 7.46
C ARG A 185 -1.62 -21.56 8.03
N HIS A 186 -0.62 -21.85 7.19
CA HIS A 186 0.65 -22.39 7.65
C HIS A 186 1.35 -21.44 8.64
N MET A 187 1.41 -20.14 8.33
CA MET A 187 1.97 -19.14 9.22
C MET A 187 1.24 -19.09 10.57
N ILE A 188 -0.10 -19.08 10.56
CA ILE A 188 -0.91 -19.05 11.79
C ILE A 188 -0.62 -20.29 12.66
N THR A 189 -0.53 -21.48 12.04
CA THR A 189 -0.25 -22.72 12.77
C THR A 189 1.17 -22.76 13.32
N ASP A 190 2.16 -22.26 12.57
CA ASP A 190 3.58 -22.32 12.95
C ASP A 190 3.96 -21.27 14.00
N THR A 191 3.42 -20.06 13.88
CA THR A 191 3.81 -18.91 14.72
C THR A 191 2.78 -18.54 15.78
N GLY A 192 1.55 -19.03 15.68
CA GLY A 192 0.41 -18.57 16.49
C GLY A 192 -0.07 -17.15 16.17
N TYR A 193 0.59 -16.45 15.24
CA TYR A 193 0.26 -15.07 14.87
C TYR A 193 -0.84 -15.03 13.80
N ILE A 194 -1.92 -14.29 14.10
CA ILE A 194 -2.99 -14.02 13.13
C ILE A 194 -2.74 -12.65 12.50
N PRO A 195 -2.42 -12.60 11.19
CA PRO A 195 -2.10 -11.35 10.54
C PRO A 195 -3.37 -10.55 10.20
N ASP A 196 -3.25 -9.22 10.27
CA ASP A 196 -4.34 -8.32 9.88
C ASP A 196 -4.40 -8.15 8.35
N LEU A 197 -4.87 -9.19 7.66
CA LEU A 197 -4.98 -9.23 6.19
C LEU A 197 -6.40 -8.91 5.69
N ALA A 198 -7.38 -8.83 6.60
CA ALA A 198 -8.80 -8.71 6.26
C ALA A 198 -9.29 -7.27 6.04
N GLY A 199 -8.38 -6.28 6.11
CA GLY A 199 -8.67 -4.88 5.80
C GLY A 199 -8.96 -4.65 4.32
N VAL A 200 -9.98 -3.85 4.04
CA VAL A 200 -10.32 -3.44 2.66
C VAL A 200 -9.16 -2.66 2.06
N GLY A 201 -8.51 -3.23 1.04
CA GLY A 201 -7.34 -2.64 0.37
C GLY A 201 -6.01 -3.32 0.65
N ASN A 202 -5.98 -4.40 1.45
CA ASN A 202 -4.77 -5.17 1.71
C ASN A 202 -4.51 -6.27 0.67
N LEU A 203 -5.53 -6.68 -0.08
CA LEU A 203 -5.44 -7.68 -1.14
C LEU A 203 -5.61 -7.00 -2.50
N ILE A 204 -4.64 -7.20 -3.40
CA ILE A 204 -4.60 -6.57 -4.71
C ILE A 204 -4.46 -7.67 -5.75
N LEU A 205 -5.44 -7.79 -6.63
CA LEU A 205 -5.37 -8.69 -7.77
C LEU A 205 -4.76 -7.99 -8.97
N THR A 206 -3.65 -8.50 -9.47
CA THR A 206 -2.97 -7.95 -10.65
C THR A 206 -3.72 -8.33 -11.94
N PRO A 207 -3.53 -7.60 -13.04
CA PRO A 207 -4.08 -7.98 -14.35
C PRO A 207 -3.66 -9.37 -14.83
N ASP A 208 -2.50 -9.85 -14.37
CA ASP A 208 -1.95 -11.16 -14.71
C ASP A 208 -2.50 -12.27 -13.80
N GLY A 209 -3.41 -11.96 -12.88
CA GLY A 209 -4.06 -12.92 -11.99
C GLY A 209 -3.23 -13.34 -10.79
N ASP A 210 -2.22 -12.53 -10.41
CA ASP A 210 -1.45 -12.69 -9.18
C ASP A 210 -2.10 -11.85 -8.04
N LEU A 211 -1.80 -12.21 -6.78
CA LEU A 211 -2.40 -11.64 -5.57
C LEU A 211 -1.33 -11.04 -4.67
#